data_AF-A0A8H7PAE5-F1
#
_entry.id   AF-A0A8H7PAE5-F1
#
_cell.length_a   1.000
_cell.length_b   1.000
_cell.length_c   1.000
_cell.angle_alpha   90.00
_cell.angle_beta   90.00
_cell.angle_gamma   90.00
#
_symmetry.space_group_name_H-M   'P 1'
#
loop_
_entity.id
_entity.type
_entity.pdbx_description
1 polymer ?
#
loop_
_entity_poly.entity_id
_entity_poly.type
_entity_poly.pdbx_seq_one_letter_code
_entity_poly.pdbx_strand_id
1 'polypeptide(L)'
;MPVTISPSKLRSKFDIKALLCKHGVTNLRRRKTIREVEDDPPPLPPKDESKARRRYIESWQQLYTAFEISQLARAPSPDSLASTSHEGAPKGLHPSQSPQSTAVFLTRQLRPSQSNLTADNPGSGLQRETPVSLSSRAGVRGQAHAYPHAQAPPTPPHTQPAPSRIPMATHRLPLARGRVPERRIASTPDEIELRRREALKAKEREEEQARHEEAQRQARLKQQKEEVLRRYAEEERLRKAALEQQLRRVAEERKRKEEAEREAEDLIRLSIAERRRAERERRVEETRKLQAWRNEQTKRAQEMSGKREEMRRRVLGERRALAQRLNATVRSEGGRQVHMSGWVTVQAGQGAVWKRRYYQLDDDALMLFKNPEELSLPLETVALATIRHIREWQEGYEELEGVSHSFAVEFGGGREAWSMFADSAQDKEYLVALLSQNASM
;
A
#
# COMPACT_ATOMS: atom_id res chain seq x y z
N MET A 1 -68.84 -39.09 -15.76
CA MET A 1 -68.39 -38.06 -14.80
C MET A 1 -67.90 -38.74 -13.52
N PRO A 2 -66.58 -38.99 -13.37
CA PRO A 2 -66.01 -39.51 -12.13
C PRO A 2 -65.70 -38.38 -11.12
N VAL A 3 -65.66 -38.72 -9.84
CA VAL A 3 -65.49 -37.77 -8.71
C VAL A 3 -64.01 -37.44 -8.47
N THR A 4 -63.71 -36.18 -8.18
CA THR A 4 -62.39 -35.72 -7.74
C THR A 4 -62.18 -35.95 -6.24
N ILE A 5 -61.06 -36.57 -5.85
CA ILE A 5 -60.66 -36.76 -4.45
C ILE A 5 -59.22 -36.27 -4.28
N SER A 6 -58.99 -35.32 -3.37
CA SER A 6 -57.66 -34.80 -3.04
C SER A 6 -57.04 -35.57 -1.86
N PRO A 7 -55.83 -36.14 -1.99
CA PRO A 7 -55.12 -36.72 -0.85
C PRO A 7 -54.50 -35.62 0.03
N SER A 8 -54.89 -35.58 1.30
CA SER A 8 -54.44 -34.58 2.26
C SER A 8 -53.16 -34.97 3.02
N LYS A 9 -52.26 -34.00 3.21
CA LYS A 9 -51.36 -33.81 4.37
C LYS A 9 -51.09 -35.06 5.26
N LEU A 10 -50.05 -35.83 4.96
CA LEU A 10 -49.42 -36.74 5.94
C LEU A 10 -48.08 -36.20 6.43
N ARG A 11 -48.00 -35.86 7.73
CA ARG A 11 -46.77 -35.43 8.40
C ARG A 11 -45.93 -36.65 8.76
N SER A 12 -44.93 -36.99 7.95
CA SER A 12 -43.88 -37.93 8.38
C SER A 12 -42.83 -37.21 9.22
N LYS A 13 -42.89 -37.35 10.55
CA LYS A 13 -41.83 -36.93 11.49
C LYS A 13 -40.95 -38.12 11.88
N PHE A 14 -40.20 -38.67 10.92
CA PHE A 14 -39.12 -39.61 11.23
C PHE A 14 -37.82 -38.85 11.54
N ASP A 15 -37.62 -38.52 12.82
CA ASP A 15 -36.42 -37.83 13.29
C ASP A 15 -35.26 -38.82 13.47
N ILE A 16 -34.56 -39.09 12.37
CA ILE A 16 -33.44 -40.03 12.29
C ILE A 16 -32.29 -39.66 13.25
N LYS A 17 -32.19 -38.40 13.72
CA LYS A 17 -31.15 -37.98 14.67
C LYS A 17 -31.36 -38.53 16.09
N ALA A 18 -32.57 -38.95 16.45
CA ALA A 18 -32.89 -39.42 17.81
C ALA A 18 -32.30 -40.80 18.17
N LEU A 19 -31.92 -41.62 17.17
CA LEU A 19 -31.50 -43.02 17.39
C LEU A 19 -30.01 -43.25 17.62
N LEU A 20 -29.15 -42.25 17.40
CA LEU A 20 -27.68 -42.40 17.42
C LEU A 20 -26.97 -41.95 18.72
N CYS A 21 -27.71 -41.47 19.72
CA CYS A 21 -27.13 -40.89 20.94
C CYS A 21 -27.21 -41.78 22.20
N LYS A 22 -27.56 -43.07 22.09
CA LYS A 22 -27.83 -43.95 23.25
C LYS A 22 -26.75 -44.96 23.64
N HIS A 23 -25.66 -45.08 22.89
CA HIS A 23 -24.47 -45.81 23.33
C HIS A 23 -23.27 -44.88 23.34
N GLY A 24 -22.76 -44.60 24.54
CA GLY A 24 -21.48 -43.91 24.72
C GLY A 24 -20.29 -44.78 24.32
N VAL A 25 -19.09 -44.22 24.46
CA VAL A 25 -17.81 -44.75 23.95
C VAL A 25 -17.62 -44.56 22.43
N THR A 26 -16.98 -43.45 22.07
CA THR A 26 -15.82 -43.48 21.14
C THR A 26 -15.04 -42.18 21.23
N ASN A 27 -13.73 -42.26 21.51
CA ASN A 27 -12.83 -41.10 21.50
C ASN A 27 -12.45 -40.74 20.05
N LEU A 28 -13.35 -40.10 19.32
CA LEU A 28 -13.07 -39.59 17.98
C LEU A 28 -12.29 -38.27 18.04
N ARG A 29 -11.03 -38.32 17.60
CA ARG A 29 -10.16 -37.15 17.42
C ARG A 29 -10.91 -36.06 16.65
N ARG A 30 -10.94 -34.84 17.20
CA ARG A 30 -11.41 -33.64 16.49
C ARG A 30 -10.59 -33.45 15.20
N ARG A 31 -11.08 -33.93 14.06
CA ARG A 31 -10.72 -33.36 12.76
C ARG A 31 -11.10 -31.88 12.84
N LYS A 32 -10.12 -30.99 12.88
CA LYS A 32 -10.36 -29.57 12.60
C LYS A 32 -10.86 -29.49 11.17
N THR A 33 -12.17 -29.32 10.99
CA THR A 33 -12.66 -28.65 9.78
C THR A 33 -11.91 -27.32 9.71
N ILE A 34 -11.16 -27.11 8.64
CA ILE A 34 -10.70 -25.77 8.30
C ILE A 34 -11.98 -25.04 7.91
N ARG A 35 -12.53 -24.30 8.86
CA ARG A 35 -13.43 -23.20 8.55
C ARG A 35 -12.55 -22.22 7.81
N GLU A 36 -12.85 -21.98 6.54
CA GLU A 36 -12.39 -20.75 5.91
C GLU A 36 -12.92 -19.62 6.79
N VAL A 37 -11.99 -18.88 7.38
CA VAL A 37 -12.31 -17.62 8.03
C VAL A 37 -12.54 -16.67 6.87
N GLU A 38 -13.79 -16.25 6.69
CA GLU A 38 -14.03 -15.01 5.96
C GLU A 38 -13.28 -13.93 6.72
N ASP A 39 -12.21 -13.41 6.14
CA ASP A 39 -11.43 -12.31 6.69
C ASP A 39 -12.29 -11.04 6.63
N ASP A 40 -13.22 -10.92 7.58
CA ASP A 40 -13.91 -9.68 7.90
C ASP A 40 -12.85 -8.58 8.02
N PRO A 41 -12.85 -7.56 7.13
CA PRO A 41 -11.77 -6.60 7.08
C PRO A 41 -11.69 -5.87 8.42
N PRO A 42 -10.48 -5.68 8.99
CA PRO A 42 -10.34 -5.11 10.32
C PRO A 42 -11.05 -3.76 10.39
N PRO A 43 -11.81 -3.48 11.47
CA PRO A 43 -12.66 -2.30 11.55
C PRO A 43 -11.83 -1.05 11.30
N LEU A 44 -12.27 -0.24 10.32
CA LEU A 44 -11.53 0.95 9.91
C LEU A 44 -11.24 1.83 11.13
N PRO A 45 -9.98 2.24 11.36
CA PRO A 45 -9.64 3.06 12.50
C PRO A 45 -10.44 4.37 12.44
N PRO A 46 -10.80 4.96 13.61
CA PRO A 46 -11.59 6.19 13.65
C PRO A 46 -10.94 7.28 12.81
N LYS A 47 -11.76 8.06 12.10
CA LYS A 47 -11.30 9.16 11.26
C LYS A 47 -10.75 10.30 12.11
N ASP A 48 -9.48 10.19 12.47
CA ASP A 48 -8.68 11.27 13.03
C ASP A 48 -8.48 12.38 11.99
N GLU A 49 -9.43 13.31 11.89
CA GLU A 49 -9.30 14.50 11.04
C GLU A 49 -8.10 15.37 11.46
N SER A 50 -7.66 15.24 12.71
CA SER A 50 -6.40 15.76 13.26
C SER A 50 -5.15 15.36 12.44
N LYS A 51 -5.15 14.18 11.78
CA LYS A 51 -4.02 13.71 10.95
C LYS A 51 -3.92 14.43 9.61
N ALA A 52 -5.01 15.01 9.09
CA ALA A 52 -4.96 15.84 7.89
C ALA A 52 -4.17 17.13 8.14
N ARG A 53 -4.40 17.79 9.29
CA ARG A 53 -3.59 18.95 9.72
C ARG A 53 -2.12 18.62 9.95
N ARG A 54 -1.80 17.46 10.56
CA ARG A 54 -0.40 17.07 10.79
C ARG A 54 0.39 16.84 9.50
N ARG A 55 -0.17 16.15 8.51
CA ARG A 55 0.48 15.94 7.20
C ARG A 55 0.85 17.25 6.50
N TYR A 56 0.01 18.29 6.63
CA TYR A 56 0.28 19.60 6.05
C TYR A 56 1.45 20.32 6.74
N ILE A 57 1.61 20.15 8.06
CA ILE A 57 2.75 20.71 8.82
C ILE A 57 4.05 19.97 8.49
N GLU A 58 3.99 18.64 8.42
CA GLU A 58 5.14 17.78 8.08
C GLU A 58 5.71 18.10 6.68
N SER A 59 4.87 18.42 5.69
CA SER A 59 5.35 18.83 4.36
C SER A 59 6.12 20.16 4.34
N TRP A 60 5.80 21.12 5.21
CA TRP A 60 6.57 22.37 5.30
C TRP A 60 7.94 22.15 5.93
N GLN A 61 8.04 21.31 6.97
CA GLN A 61 9.33 20.96 7.58
C GLN A 61 10.24 20.16 6.62
N GLN A 62 9.66 19.32 5.75
CA GLN A 62 10.41 18.62 4.71
C GLN A 62 10.91 19.57 3.61
N LEU A 63 10.13 20.58 3.22
CA LEU A 63 10.58 21.60 2.25
C LEU A 63 11.74 22.45 2.80
N TYR A 64 11.69 22.84 4.08
CA TYR A 64 12.78 23.61 4.71
C TYR A 64 14.07 22.79 4.86
N THR A 65 13.99 21.55 5.35
CA THR A 65 15.20 20.70 5.47
C THR A 65 15.77 20.29 4.12
N ALA A 66 14.94 20.11 3.07
CA ALA A 66 15.42 19.93 1.71
C ALA A 66 16.16 21.18 1.17
N PHE A 67 15.78 22.39 1.60
CA PHE A 67 16.45 23.63 1.22
C PHE A 67 17.82 23.76 1.91
N GLU A 68 17.93 23.45 3.20
CA GLU A 68 19.21 23.50 3.95
C GLU A 68 20.24 22.46 3.48
N ILE A 69 19.78 21.29 3.04
CA ILE A 69 20.64 20.17 2.59
C ILE A 69 21.08 20.34 1.12
N SER A 70 20.40 21.21 0.35
CA SER A 70 20.73 21.46 -1.06
C SER A 70 22.03 22.26 -1.22
N GLN A 71 23.03 21.67 -1.87
CA GLN A 71 24.34 22.30 -2.10
C GLN A 71 24.26 23.61 -2.91
N LEU A 72 23.18 23.83 -3.66
CA LEU A 72 22.92 25.07 -4.38
C LEU A 72 22.82 26.31 -3.47
N ALA A 73 22.52 26.14 -2.17
CA ALA A 73 22.40 27.25 -1.22
C ALA A 73 23.74 27.73 -0.62
N ARG A 74 24.89 27.13 -1.00
CA ARG A 74 26.21 27.41 -0.38
C ARG A 74 27.37 27.69 -1.34
N ALA A 75 27.10 27.95 -2.62
CA ALA A 75 28.14 28.42 -3.55
C ALA A 75 28.35 29.95 -3.40
N PRO A 76 29.51 30.44 -2.89
CA PRO A 76 29.85 31.86 -3.02
C PRO A 76 30.12 32.21 -4.49
N SER A 77 29.75 33.42 -4.91
CA SER A 77 30.05 33.90 -6.28
C SER A 77 31.57 34.02 -6.49
N PRO A 78 32.12 33.59 -7.63
CA PRO A 78 33.56 33.72 -7.91
C PRO A 78 33.99 35.15 -8.28
N ASP A 79 33.06 36.02 -8.65
CA ASP A 79 33.36 37.36 -9.18
C ASP A 79 33.66 38.39 -8.08
N SER A 80 34.82 38.27 -7.43
CA SER A 80 35.40 39.29 -6.53
C SER A 80 36.93 39.19 -6.44
N LEU A 81 37.60 39.32 -7.59
CA LEU A 81 39.06 39.48 -7.68
C LEU A 81 39.42 40.80 -8.36
N ALA A 82 39.75 41.84 -7.57
CA ALA A 82 40.30 43.10 -8.09
C ALA A 82 41.14 43.86 -7.04
N SER A 83 42.47 43.85 -7.21
CA SER A 83 43.42 44.77 -6.55
C SER A 83 43.57 44.60 -5.01
N THR A 84 44.69 44.94 -4.36
CA THR A 84 45.85 45.75 -4.78
C THR A 84 47.16 45.18 -4.25
N SER A 85 48.21 45.20 -5.06
CA SER A 85 49.60 44.92 -4.65
C SER A 85 50.30 46.16 -4.12
N HIS A 86 51.01 46.06 -2.99
CA HIS A 86 52.09 46.99 -2.66
C HIS A 86 53.16 46.34 -1.76
N GLU A 87 54.42 46.36 -2.19
CA GLU A 87 55.57 46.04 -1.33
C GLU A 87 55.96 47.26 -0.48
N GLY A 88 56.62 47.06 0.67
CA GLY A 88 57.06 48.19 1.51
C GLY A 88 57.48 47.85 2.94
N ALA A 89 58.60 47.15 3.11
CA ALA A 89 59.37 47.16 4.38
C ALA A 89 60.34 48.37 4.39
N PRO A 90 60.98 48.79 5.53
CA PRO A 90 61.18 48.03 6.77
C PRO A 90 61.10 48.80 8.14
N LYS A 91 61.13 48.02 9.23
CA LYS A 91 61.74 48.29 10.57
C LYS A 91 61.64 49.70 11.19
N GLY A 92 60.88 49.83 12.29
CA GLY A 92 60.91 50.96 13.24
C GLY A 92 60.64 50.52 14.69
N LEU A 93 61.17 51.24 15.68
CA LEU A 93 61.28 50.83 17.09
C LEU A 93 60.12 51.32 18.01
N HIS A 94 59.83 50.51 19.04
CA HIS A 94 59.23 50.87 20.34
C HIS A 94 57.74 51.34 20.40
N PRO A 95 57.10 51.32 21.60
CA PRO A 95 55.64 51.16 21.71
C PRO A 95 54.88 52.39 22.25
N SER A 96 53.57 52.44 22.03
CA SER A 96 52.56 52.73 23.08
C SER A 96 51.13 52.53 22.54
N GLN A 97 50.14 52.57 23.45
CA GLN A 97 48.72 52.91 23.23
C GLN A 97 47.92 52.09 22.18
N SER A 98 47.01 51.24 22.67
CA SER A 98 45.93 50.64 21.88
C SER A 98 44.72 51.60 21.79
N PRO A 99 44.33 52.09 20.59
CA PRO A 99 43.10 52.83 20.39
C PRO A 99 41.88 51.90 20.27
N GLN A 100 40.69 52.48 20.45
CA GLN A 100 39.41 51.78 20.51
C GLN A 100 39.02 51.17 19.15
N SER A 101 38.57 49.90 19.14
CA SER A 101 37.96 49.29 17.95
C SER A 101 36.46 49.55 17.93
N THR A 102 36.03 50.56 17.18
CA THR A 102 34.61 50.83 16.90
C THR A 102 34.09 49.88 15.82
N ALA A 103 33.57 48.72 16.23
CA ALA A 103 32.89 47.77 15.34
C ALA A 103 31.52 48.33 14.89
N VAL A 104 31.49 48.96 13.71
CA VAL A 104 30.25 49.51 13.12
C VAL A 104 29.38 48.38 12.57
N PHE A 105 28.46 47.86 13.37
CA PHE A 105 27.42 46.94 12.92
C PHE A 105 26.37 47.69 12.09
N LEU A 106 26.48 47.59 10.77
CA LEU A 106 25.47 48.05 9.80
C LEU A 106 24.19 47.18 9.92
N THR A 107 23.26 47.60 10.77
CA THR A 107 21.95 46.96 10.90
C THR A 107 21.17 47.06 9.58
N ARG A 108 20.94 45.93 8.92
CA ARG A 108 20.20 45.85 7.65
C ARG A 108 18.70 46.08 7.88
N GLN A 109 18.30 47.35 7.90
CA GLN A 109 16.92 47.80 8.10
C GLN A 109 15.96 47.20 7.06
N LEU A 110 15.19 46.20 7.48
CA LEU A 110 14.07 45.64 6.72
C LEU A 110 12.85 46.57 6.86
N ARG A 111 12.57 47.36 5.82
CA ARG A 111 11.31 48.12 5.71
C ARG A 111 10.14 47.17 5.48
N PRO A 112 9.07 47.20 6.30
CA PRO A 112 7.77 46.67 5.90
C PRO A 112 7.19 47.56 4.79
N SER A 113 6.89 46.98 3.63
CA SER A 113 6.17 47.69 2.56
C SER A 113 4.68 47.74 2.87
N GLN A 114 4.17 48.89 3.29
CA GLN A 114 2.72 49.15 3.27
C GLN A 114 2.24 49.25 1.82
N SER A 115 1.15 48.55 1.50
CA SER A 115 0.37 48.77 0.28
C SER A 115 -1.06 49.19 0.68
N ASN A 116 -1.33 50.48 0.61
CA ASN A 116 -2.65 51.05 0.88
C ASN A 116 -3.48 51.10 -0.41
N LEU A 117 -4.64 50.43 -0.42
CA LEU A 117 -5.82 50.80 -1.20
C LEU A 117 -7.04 50.58 -0.30
N THR A 118 -7.40 51.61 0.46
CA THR A 118 -8.59 52.46 0.21
C THR A 118 -9.92 51.73 0.45
N ALA A 119 -10.55 52.06 1.58
CA ALA A 119 -11.97 51.82 1.81
C ALA A 119 -12.73 53.13 1.57
N ASP A 120 -13.84 53.07 0.86
CA ASP A 120 -14.83 54.15 0.73
C ASP A 120 -16.25 53.60 0.91
N ASN A 121 -17.15 54.49 1.33
CA ASN A 121 -18.52 54.25 1.83
C ASN A 121 -19.29 55.58 1.58
N PRO A 122 -20.64 55.72 1.69
CA PRO A 122 -21.70 54.73 1.89
C PRO A 122 -22.95 54.90 0.97
N GLY A 123 -23.96 54.01 1.13
CA GLY A 123 -25.37 54.43 1.24
C GLY A 123 -26.32 54.28 0.03
N SER A 124 -27.57 53.90 0.36
CA SER A 124 -28.79 53.87 -0.50
C SER A 124 -28.79 52.93 -1.73
N GLY A 125 -29.94 52.39 -2.19
CA GLY A 125 -31.28 52.34 -1.61
C GLY A 125 -32.39 52.04 -2.64
N LEU A 126 -33.45 51.32 -2.21
CA LEU A 126 -34.76 51.08 -2.87
C LEU A 126 -34.87 50.11 -4.08
N GLN A 127 -35.82 49.15 -3.95
CA GLN A 127 -36.77 48.65 -4.99
C GLN A 127 -36.20 47.84 -6.20
N ARG A 128 -36.92 47.00 -6.98
CA ARG A 128 -38.29 46.40 -7.07
C ARG A 128 -38.19 45.22 -8.10
N GLU A 129 -38.91 44.07 -8.17
CA GLU A 129 -40.03 43.39 -7.47
C GLU A 129 -39.86 41.84 -7.49
N THR A 130 -40.92 41.09 -7.12
CA THR A 130 -41.18 39.65 -7.35
C THR A 130 -42.18 39.47 -8.53
N PRO A 131 -42.72 38.27 -8.91
CA PRO A 131 -42.45 36.87 -8.52
C PRO A 131 -41.98 36.02 -9.75
N VAL A 132 -42.14 34.68 -9.91
CA VAL A 132 -43.34 33.81 -10.01
C VAL A 132 -43.03 32.37 -9.52
N SER A 133 -44.07 31.62 -9.10
CA SER A 133 -44.03 30.22 -8.62
C SER A 133 -43.98 29.15 -9.72
N LEU A 134 -43.45 27.95 -9.38
CA LEU A 134 -43.96 26.56 -9.64
C LEU A 134 -42.77 25.58 -9.51
N SER A 135 -42.70 24.56 -8.64
CA SER A 135 -43.60 23.45 -8.28
C SER A 135 -43.11 22.09 -8.82
N SER A 136 -42.59 21.26 -7.92
CA SER A 136 -42.66 19.79 -7.84
C SER A 136 -42.58 18.91 -9.10
N ARG A 137 -41.56 18.02 -9.14
CA ARG A 137 -41.83 16.56 -9.21
C ARG A 137 -40.64 15.68 -8.80
N ALA A 138 -40.93 14.41 -8.49
CA ALA A 138 -39.96 13.35 -8.22
C ALA A 138 -40.04 12.22 -9.27
N GLY A 139 -38.92 11.50 -9.47
CA GLY A 139 -38.77 10.32 -10.33
C GLY A 139 -37.28 9.99 -10.49
N VAL A 140 -36.69 8.88 -9.98
CA VAL A 140 -36.90 7.44 -10.24
C VAL A 140 -36.00 6.88 -11.36
N ARG A 141 -35.14 5.92 -10.97
CA ARG A 141 -34.33 4.96 -11.76
C ARG A 141 -33.19 5.48 -12.67
N GLY A 142 -32.08 4.75 -12.63
CA GLY A 142 -30.98 4.80 -13.59
C GLY A 142 -29.83 3.86 -13.20
N GLN A 143 -29.87 2.59 -13.62
CA GLN A 143 -28.70 1.69 -13.54
C GLN A 143 -27.77 1.96 -14.72
N ALA A 144 -26.46 2.02 -14.47
CA ALA A 144 -25.43 1.93 -15.49
C ALA A 144 -24.16 1.29 -14.91
N HIS A 145 -23.96 -0.01 -15.11
CA HIS A 145 -22.65 -0.63 -14.97
C HIS A 145 -21.89 -0.44 -16.29
N ALA A 146 -20.67 0.09 -16.21
CA ALA A 146 -19.73 0.14 -17.33
C ALA A 146 -18.49 -0.68 -17.00
N TYR A 147 -18.16 -1.66 -17.85
CA TYR A 147 -16.87 -2.32 -17.90
C TYR A 147 -16.34 -2.31 -19.34
N PRO A 148 -15.02 -2.18 -19.55
CA PRO A 148 -14.46 -1.86 -20.87
C PRO A 148 -14.11 -3.09 -21.71
N HIS A 149 -14.29 -2.92 -23.02
CA HIS A 149 -13.38 -3.28 -24.13
C HIS A 149 -12.34 -4.41 -23.91
N ALA A 150 -12.44 -5.47 -24.71
CA ALA A 150 -11.36 -6.40 -25.04
C ALA A 150 -11.35 -6.66 -26.56
N GLN A 151 -10.16 -6.93 -27.12
CA GLN A 151 -9.93 -6.96 -28.58
C GLN A 151 -10.01 -8.37 -29.18
N ALA A 152 -10.17 -8.45 -30.50
CA ALA A 152 -10.33 -9.70 -31.26
C ALA A 152 -9.02 -10.22 -31.90
N PRO A 153 -8.96 -11.52 -32.24
CA PRO A 153 -8.19 -12.04 -33.36
C PRO A 153 -9.09 -12.66 -34.47
N PRO A 154 -8.56 -12.91 -35.69
CA PRO A 154 -9.39 -13.08 -36.90
C PRO A 154 -9.73 -14.53 -37.33
N THR A 155 -10.61 -14.63 -38.33
CA THR A 155 -11.15 -15.83 -38.99
C THR A 155 -10.24 -16.45 -40.07
N PRO A 156 -10.40 -17.76 -40.35
CA PRO A 156 -10.34 -18.31 -41.71
C PRO A 156 -11.72 -18.88 -42.19
N PRO A 157 -11.91 -19.15 -43.50
CA PRO A 157 -13.26 -19.20 -44.10
C PRO A 157 -13.82 -20.60 -44.46
N HIS A 158 -15.13 -20.60 -44.78
CA HIS A 158 -15.82 -21.26 -45.91
C HIS A 158 -14.97 -22.21 -46.79
N THR A 159 -15.44 -23.40 -47.23
CA THR A 159 -16.64 -23.60 -48.08
C THR A 159 -17.03 -25.10 -48.15
N GLN A 160 -18.29 -25.44 -48.46
CA GLN A 160 -18.71 -26.79 -48.90
C GLN A 160 -19.35 -26.76 -50.30
N PRO A 161 -19.08 -27.75 -51.18
CA PRO A 161 -19.92 -28.06 -52.34
C PRO A 161 -20.73 -29.37 -52.17
N ALA A 162 -21.86 -29.47 -52.85
CA ALA A 162 -22.86 -30.55 -52.71
C ALA A 162 -22.57 -31.79 -53.61
N PRO A 163 -23.11 -32.99 -53.27
CA PRO A 163 -22.98 -34.18 -54.11
C PRO A 163 -23.81 -34.06 -55.42
N SER A 164 -23.21 -34.43 -56.54
CA SER A 164 -23.83 -34.39 -57.87
C SER A 164 -24.71 -35.61 -58.16
N ARG A 165 -25.70 -35.43 -59.06
CA ARG A 165 -26.72 -36.45 -59.39
C ARG A 165 -26.22 -37.53 -60.35
N ILE A 166 -26.76 -38.72 -60.18
CA ILE A 166 -26.68 -39.85 -61.13
C ILE A 166 -27.42 -39.48 -62.44
N PRO A 167 -26.80 -39.59 -63.63
CA PRO A 167 -27.50 -39.52 -64.91
C PRO A 167 -28.10 -40.89 -65.29
N MET A 168 -29.42 -40.99 -65.40
CA MET A 168 -30.09 -42.20 -65.92
C MET A 168 -30.05 -42.24 -67.45
N ALA A 169 -29.15 -43.03 -68.03
CA ALA A 169 -29.05 -43.22 -69.48
C ALA A 169 -30.07 -44.28 -69.98
N THR A 170 -31.28 -43.87 -70.34
CA THR A 170 -32.32 -44.75 -70.87
C THR A 170 -32.11 -45.09 -72.36
N HIS A 171 -31.37 -46.15 -72.66
CA HIS A 171 -31.31 -46.70 -74.03
C HIS A 171 -32.50 -47.64 -74.32
N ARG A 172 -33.33 -47.26 -75.29
CA ARG A 172 -34.46 -48.06 -75.77
C ARG A 172 -33.98 -49.13 -76.75
N LEU A 173 -34.52 -50.34 -76.63
CA LEU A 173 -34.32 -51.42 -77.61
C LEU A 173 -35.12 -51.12 -78.89
N PRO A 174 -34.52 -51.19 -80.09
CA PRO A 174 -35.25 -51.11 -81.35
C PRO A 174 -35.95 -52.43 -81.67
N LEU A 175 -37.29 -52.42 -81.71
CA LEU A 175 -38.11 -53.57 -82.14
C LEU A 175 -38.04 -53.76 -83.66
N ALA A 176 -37.04 -54.50 -84.13
CA ALA A 176 -36.89 -54.86 -85.53
C ALA A 176 -38.03 -55.80 -85.99
N ARG A 177 -39.06 -55.24 -86.63
CA ARG A 177 -40.13 -56.00 -87.29
C ARG A 177 -39.58 -56.84 -88.44
N GLY A 178 -40.01 -58.10 -88.48
CA GLY A 178 -40.25 -58.82 -89.74
C GLY A 178 -39.07 -59.58 -90.34
N ARG A 179 -39.13 -60.91 -90.20
CA ARG A 179 -39.41 -61.82 -91.34
C ARG A 179 -40.06 -63.09 -90.79
N VAL A 180 -41.16 -63.51 -91.41
CA VAL A 180 -41.83 -64.78 -91.09
C VAL A 180 -41.06 -65.88 -91.82
N PRO A 181 -40.55 -66.93 -91.14
CA PRO A 181 -39.92 -68.05 -91.80
C PRO A 181 -40.91 -68.80 -92.70
N GLU A 182 -40.46 -69.11 -93.92
CA GLU A 182 -41.28 -69.72 -94.95
C GLU A 182 -41.64 -71.17 -94.58
N ARG A 183 -42.91 -71.56 -94.79
CA ARG A 183 -43.45 -72.88 -94.42
C ARG A 183 -43.63 -73.76 -95.67
N ARG A 184 -43.48 -75.08 -95.49
CA ARG A 184 -43.41 -76.14 -96.53
C ARG A 184 -41.98 -76.18 -97.11
N ILE A 185 -41.43 -77.31 -97.56
CA ILE A 185 -42.04 -78.56 -98.05
C ILE A 185 -42.27 -79.61 -96.93
N ALA A 186 -43.10 -80.62 -97.19
CA ALA A 186 -43.40 -81.71 -96.25
C ALA A 186 -42.37 -82.85 -96.33
N SER A 187 -41.90 -83.32 -95.18
CA SER A 187 -41.16 -84.59 -95.01
C SER A 187 -42.11 -85.68 -94.53
N THR A 188 -41.77 -86.94 -94.73
CA THR A 188 -42.52 -88.10 -94.23
C THR A 188 -42.50 -88.16 -92.69
N PRO A 189 -43.55 -88.70 -92.04
CA PRO A 189 -43.69 -88.64 -90.58
C PRO A 189 -42.53 -89.31 -89.82
N ASP A 190 -42.03 -90.45 -90.31
CA ASP A 190 -41.02 -91.25 -89.61
C ASP A 190 -39.63 -90.58 -89.57
N GLU A 191 -39.26 -89.83 -90.61
CA GLU A 191 -37.99 -89.09 -90.66
C GLU A 191 -37.93 -87.94 -89.64
N ILE A 192 -39.10 -87.36 -89.32
CA ILE A 192 -39.23 -86.26 -88.36
C ILE A 192 -38.96 -86.77 -86.93
N GLU A 193 -39.39 -87.98 -86.59
CA GLU A 193 -39.14 -88.58 -85.27
C GLU A 193 -37.67 -88.93 -85.05
N LEU A 194 -37.00 -89.49 -86.08
CA LEU A 194 -35.56 -89.77 -86.05
C LEU A 194 -34.76 -88.48 -85.84
N ARG A 195 -34.98 -87.45 -86.68
CA ARG A 195 -34.33 -86.14 -86.50
C ARG A 195 -34.63 -85.51 -85.14
N ARG A 196 -35.82 -85.70 -84.58
CA ARG A 196 -36.17 -85.20 -83.24
C ARG A 196 -35.37 -85.90 -82.13
N ARG A 197 -35.14 -87.21 -82.23
CA ARG A 197 -34.28 -87.96 -81.28
C ARG A 197 -32.81 -87.59 -81.42
N GLU A 198 -32.31 -87.40 -82.64
CA GLU A 198 -30.94 -86.97 -82.88
C GLU A 198 -30.69 -85.53 -82.40
N ALA A 199 -31.61 -84.59 -82.70
CA ALA A 199 -31.51 -83.21 -82.22
C ALA A 199 -31.53 -83.10 -80.69
N LEU A 200 -32.29 -83.95 -79.99
CA LEU A 200 -32.26 -84.03 -78.53
C LEU A 200 -30.89 -84.51 -78.02
N LYS A 201 -30.33 -85.59 -78.58
CA LYS A 201 -28.99 -86.10 -78.20
C LYS A 201 -27.85 -85.16 -78.58
N ALA A 202 -27.99 -84.40 -79.66
CA ALA A 202 -27.03 -83.36 -80.03
C ALA A 202 -27.04 -82.22 -79.00
N LYS A 203 -28.24 -81.71 -78.67
CA LYS A 203 -28.43 -80.68 -77.66
C LYS A 203 -27.98 -81.12 -76.27
N GLU A 204 -28.20 -82.37 -75.90
CA GLU A 204 -27.77 -82.94 -74.61
C GLU A 204 -26.25 -82.86 -74.45
N ARG A 205 -25.47 -83.29 -75.46
CA ARG A 205 -24.00 -83.17 -75.46
C ARG A 205 -23.52 -81.72 -75.50
N GLU A 206 -24.20 -80.86 -76.26
CA GLU A 206 -23.91 -79.42 -76.32
C GLU A 206 -24.14 -78.76 -74.96
N GLU A 207 -25.19 -79.15 -74.24
CA GLU A 207 -25.49 -78.68 -72.89
C GLU A 207 -24.50 -79.22 -71.84
N GLU A 208 -24.05 -80.48 -71.95
CA GLU A 208 -22.96 -81.02 -71.12
C GLU A 208 -21.64 -80.29 -71.35
N GLN A 209 -21.27 -80.02 -72.61
CA GLN A 209 -20.08 -79.24 -72.95
C GLN A 209 -20.19 -77.80 -72.45
N ALA A 210 -21.35 -77.15 -72.63
CA ALA A 210 -21.60 -75.81 -72.10
C ALA A 210 -21.49 -75.76 -70.56
N ARG A 211 -22.04 -76.75 -69.84
CA ARG A 211 -21.90 -76.87 -68.37
C ARG A 211 -20.44 -77.05 -67.95
N HIS A 212 -19.65 -77.86 -68.67
CA HIS A 212 -18.22 -78.02 -68.39
C HIS A 212 -17.40 -76.76 -68.67
N GLU A 213 -17.65 -76.07 -69.80
CA GLU A 213 -17.02 -74.78 -70.08
C GLU A 213 -17.41 -73.69 -69.08
N GLU A 214 -18.70 -73.59 -68.72
CA GLU A 214 -19.15 -72.60 -67.75
C GLU A 214 -18.55 -72.90 -66.36
N ALA A 215 -18.50 -74.15 -65.93
CA ALA A 215 -17.83 -74.54 -64.69
C ALA A 215 -16.34 -74.15 -64.69
N GLN A 216 -15.62 -74.32 -65.81
CA GLN A 216 -14.23 -73.86 -65.93
C GLN A 216 -14.11 -72.32 -65.91
N ARG A 217 -15.02 -71.59 -66.58
CA ARG A 217 -15.05 -70.12 -66.56
C ARG A 217 -15.35 -69.60 -65.14
N GLN A 218 -16.34 -70.17 -64.45
CA GLN A 218 -16.68 -69.85 -63.07
C GLN A 218 -15.53 -70.18 -62.10
N ALA A 219 -14.82 -71.31 -62.29
CA ALA A 219 -13.65 -71.66 -61.49
C ALA A 219 -12.50 -70.64 -61.64
N ARG A 220 -12.16 -70.25 -62.88
CA ARG A 220 -11.15 -69.20 -63.14
C ARG A 220 -11.56 -67.84 -62.55
N LEU A 221 -12.84 -67.45 -62.71
CA LEU A 221 -13.41 -66.24 -62.09
C LEU A 221 -13.38 -66.29 -60.56
N LYS A 222 -13.57 -67.47 -59.94
CA LYS A 222 -13.46 -67.65 -58.49
C LYS A 222 -12.00 -67.48 -58.02
N GLN A 223 -11.05 -68.13 -58.68
CA GLN A 223 -9.62 -68.00 -58.38
C GLN A 223 -9.14 -66.54 -58.50
N GLN A 224 -9.50 -65.85 -59.58
CA GLN A 224 -9.15 -64.43 -59.76
C GLN A 224 -9.75 -63.53 -58.67
N LYS A 225 -11.00 -63.77 -58.25
CA LYS A 225 -11.62 -63.05 -57.12
C LYS A 225 -10.92 -63.34 -55.80
N GLU A 226 -10.51 -64.59 -55.56
CA GLU A 226 -9.81 -65.01 -54.35
C GLU A 226 -8.39 -64.40 -54.26
N GLU A 227 -7.65 -64.37 -55.38
CA GLU A 227 -6.36 -63.67 -55.46
C GLU A 227 -6.48 -62.16 -55.22
N VAL A 228 -7.49 -61.50 -55.80
CA VAL A 228 -7.73 -60.06 -55.59
C VAL A 228 -8.10 -59.77 -54.13
N LEU A 229 -8.98 -60.58 -53.53
CA LEU A 229 -9.34 -60.47 -52.11
C LEU A 229 -8.12 -60.69 -51.20
N ARG A 230 -7.24 -61.64 -51.55
CA ARG A 230 -6.00 -61.91 -50.81
C ARG A 230 -5.03 -60.73 -50.87
N ARG A 231 -4.77 -60.18 -52.06
CA ARG A 231 -3.89 -58.99 -52.23
C ARG A 231 -4.44 -57.80 -51.44
N TYR A 232 -5.74 -57.55 -51.53
CA TYR A 232 -6.39 -56.48 -50.76
C TYR A 232 -6.27 -56.68 -49.24
N ALA A 233 -6.38 -57.91 -48.75
CA ALA A 233 -6.19 -58.23 -47.33
C ALA A 233 -4.72 -58.09 -46.86
N GLU A 234 -3.75 -58.36 -47.73
CA GLU A 234 -2.32 -58.15 -47.46
C GLU A 234 -1.98 -56.64 -47.48
N GLU A 235 -2.51 -55.86 -48.43
CA GLU A 235 -2.39 -54.40 -48.50
C GLU A 235 -3.02 -53.70 -47.28
N GLU A 236 -4.24 -54.07 -46.88
CA GLU A 236 -4.88 -53.50 -45.68
C GLU A 236 -4.13 -53.84 -44.40
N ARG A 237 -3.46 -55.01 -44.31
CA ARG A 237 -2.58 -55.34 -43.18
C ARG A 237 -1.34 -54.45 -43.15
N LEU A 238 -0.67 -54.25 -44.29
CA LEU A 238 0.49 -53.36 -44.39
C LEU A 238 0.11 -51.91 -44.05
N ARG A 239 -1.04 -51.43 -44.55
CA ARG A 239 -1.56 -50.10 -44.26
C ARG A 239 -1.86 -49.89 -42.78
N LYS A 240 -2.48 -50.88 -42.12
CA LYS A 240 -2.75 -50.85 -40.67
C LYS A 240 -1.46 -50.88 -39.85
N ALA A 241 -0.49 -51.73 -40.21
CA ALA A 241 0.81 -51.77 -39.54
C ALA A 241 1.58 -50.44 -39.68
N ALA A 242 1.55 -49.80 -40.86
CA ALA A 242 2.17 -48.49 -41.08
C ALA A 242 1.53 -47.38 -40.22
N LEU A 243 0.18 -47.34 -40.17
CA LEU A 243 -0.55 -46.41 -39.31
C LEU A 243 -0.29 -46.66 -37.82
N GLU A 244 -0.21 -47.92 -37.39
CA GLU A 244 0.11 -48.26 -36.01
C GLU A 244 1.53 -47.84 -35.63
N GLN A 245 2.52 -48.04 -36.51
CA GLN A 245 3.90 -47.56 -36.29
C GLN A 245 3.97 -46.04 -36.22
N GLN A 246 3.21 -45.31 -37.03
CA GLN A 246 3.10 -43.85 -36.95
C GLN A 246 2.47 -43.40 -35.62
N LEU A 247 1.37 -44.03 -35.19
CA LEU A 247 0.73 -43.73 -33.91
C LEU A 247 1.64 -44.03 -32.71
N ARG A 248 2.40 -45.14 -32.74
CA ARG A 248 3.40 -45.47 -31.71
C ARG A 248 4.49 -44.41 -31.61
N ARG A 249 5.10 -43.99 -32.74
CA ARG A 249 6.11 -42.92 -32.75
C ARG A 249 5.56 -41.59 -32.21
N VAL A 250 4.37 -41.19 -32.63
CA VAL A 250 3.71 -39.96 -32.12
C VAL A 250 3.42 -40.04 -30.62
N ALA A 251 3.06 -41.23 -30.09
CA ALA A 251 2.89 -41.44 -28.66
C ALA A 251 4.21 -41.39 -27.88
N GLU A 252 5.28 -41.98 -28.42
CA GLU A 252 6.64 -41.94 -27.84
C GLU A 252 7.22 -40.52 -27.83
N GLU A 253 7.12 -39.77 -28.94
CA GLU A 253 7.52 -38.37 -29.03
C GLU A 253 6.72 -37.48 -28.07
N ARG A 254 5.40 -37.69 -27.98
CA ARG A 254 4.54 -36.96 -27.03
C ARG A 254 4.95 -37.25 -25.59
N LYS A 255 5.18 -38.51 -25.22
CA LYS A 255 5.60 -38.90 -23.86
C LYS A 255 6.96 -38.27 -23.51
N ARG A 256 7.94 -38.35 -24.41
CA ARG A 256 9.26 -37.75 -24.23
C ARG A 256 9.19 -36.22 -24.08
N LYS A 257 8.29 -35.56 -24.81
CA LYS A 257 8.05 -34.12 -24.66
C LYS A 257 7.40 -33.79 -23.31
N GLU A 258 6.38 -34.54 -22.91
CA GLU A 258 5.68 -34.37 -21.62
C GLU A 258 6.62 -34.56 -20.43
N GLU A 259 7.57 -35.50 -20.52
CA GLU A 259 8.61 -35.72 -19.51
C GLU A 259 9.57 -34.53 -19.41
N ALA A 260 10.09 -34.02 -20.54
CA ALA A 260 10.96 -32.84 -20.56
C ALA A 260 10.25 -31.53 -20.14
N GLU A 261 8.97 -31.39 -20.48
CA GLU A 261 8.13 -30.26 -20.09
C GLU A 261 7.89 -30.26 -18.56
N ARG A 262 7.66 -31.45 -17.97
CA ARG A 262 7.52 -31.63 -16.52
C ARG A 262 8.81 -31.32 -15.74
N GLU A 263 9.96 -31.77 -16.23
CA GLU A 263 11.26 -31.43 -15.64
C GLU A 263 11.54 -29.92 -15.67
N ALA A 264 11.19 -29.25 -16.77
CA ALA A 264 11.28 -27.79 -16.88
C ALA A 264 10.31 -27.07 -15.91
N GLU A 265 9.06 -27.53 -15.78
CA GLU A 265 8.10 -27.00 -14.81
C GLU A 265 8.60 -27.10 -13.37
N ASP A 266 9.20 -28.22 -12.96
CA ASP A 266 9.69 -28.41 -11.60
C ASP A 266 10.95 -27.58 -11.31
N LEU A 267 11.85 -27.36 -12.28
CA LEU A 267 12.96 -26.41 -12.17
C LEU A 267 12.47 -24.95 -12.02
N ILE A 268 11.44 -24.58 -12.79
CA ILE A 268 10.78 -23.25 -12.67
C ILE A 268 10.10 -23.12 -11.30
N ARG A 269 9.40 -24.16 -10.82
CA ARG A 269 8.76 -24.21 -9.49
C ARG A 269 9.78 -24.05 -8.37
N LEU A 270 10.93 -24.72 -8.45
CA LEU A 270 12.02 -24.63 -7.47
C LEU A 270 12.62 -23.22 -7.42
N SER A 271 13.00 -22.65 -8.56
CA SER A 271 13.58 -21.30 -8.63
C SER A 271 12.60 -20.20 -8.17
N ILE A 272 11.30 -20.33 -8.47
CA ILE A 272 10.25 -19.44 -7.91
C ILE A 272 10.13 -19.61 -6.39
N ALA A 273 10.20 -20.84 -5.87
CA ALA A 273 10.14 -21.11 -4.43
C ALA A 273 11.36 -20.56 -3.68
N GLU A 274 12.55 -20.66 -4.26
CA GLU A 274 13.80 -20.08 -3.74
C GLU A 274 13.77 -18.55 -3.75
N ARG A 275 13.40 -17.93 -4.88
CA ARG A 275 13.24 -16.47 -4.97
C ARG A 275 12.22 -15.94 -3.95
N ARG A 276 11.14 -16.68 -3.70
CA ARG A 276 10.15 -16.40 -2.64
C ARG A 276 10.65 -16.66 -1.22
N ARG A 277 11.75 -17.40 -0.99
CA ARG A 277 12.43 -17.48 0.32
C ARG A 277 13.32 -16.25 0.53
N ALA A 278 14.24 -16.01 -0.40
CA ALA A 278 15.16 -14.88 -0.37
C ALA A 278 14.44 -13.51 -0.26
N GLU A 279 13.30 -13.33 -0.94
CA GLU A 279 12.49 -12.11 -0.79
C GLU A 279 11.88 -11.95 0.62
N ARG A 280 11.38 -13.03 1.22
CA ARG A 280 10.86 -12.99 2.60
C ARG A 280 11.96 -12.73 3.61
N GLU A 281 13.13 -13.34 3.43
CA GLU A 281 14.30 -13.12 4.27
C GLU A 281 14.77 -11.65 4.20
N ARG A 282 14.86 -11.05 3.00
CA ARG A 282 15.16 -9.62 2.84
C ARG A 282 14.16 -8.72 3.56
N ARG A 283 12.85 -8.95 3.41
CA ARG A 283 11.80 -8.19 4.12
C ARG A 283 11.90 -8.34 5.65
N VAL A 284 12.25 -9.53 6.14
CA VAL A 284 12.50 -9.78 7.58
C VAL A 284 13.75 -9.06 8.06
N GLU A 285 14.83 -9.05 7.28
CA GLU A 285 16.02 -8.26 7.60
C GLU A 285 15.77 -6.76 7.61
N GLU A 286 15.08 -6.23 6.60
CA GLU A 286 14.75 -4.80 6.48
C GLU A 286 13.88 -4.33 7.64
N THR A 287 12.84 -5.10 7.99
CA THR A 287 12.00 -4.80 9.16
C THR A 287 12.77 -4.94 10.48
N ARG A 288 13.66 -5.92 10.63
CA ARG A 288 14.55 -6.07 11.79
C ARG A 288 15.54 -4.90 11.91
N LYS A 289 16.13 -4.44 10.80
CA LYS A 289 17.04 -3.28 10.73
C LYS A 289 16.29 -2.00 11.13
N LEU A 290 15.08 -1.79 10.61
CA LEU A 290 14.24 -0.63 10.95
C LEU A 290 13.77 -0.65 12.41
N GLN A 291 13.43 -1.81 12.96
CA GLN A 291 13.11 -1.96 14.39
C GLN A 291 14.33 -1.69 15.28
N ALA A 292 15.51 -2.23 14.93
CA ALA A 292 16.75 -1.98 15.66
C ALA A 292 17.09 -0.48 15.68
N TRP A 293 16.98 0.22 14.54
CA TRP A 293 17.21 1.66 14.46
C TRP A 293 16.21 2.46 15.31
N ARG A 294 14.91 2.12 15.29
CA ARG A 294 13.90 2.76 16.17
C ARG A 294 14.25 2.57 17.64
N ASN A 295 14.60 1.34 18.04
CA ASN A 295 14.99 1.03 19.43
C ASN A 295 16.25 1.78 19.84
N GLU A 296 17.23 1.93 18.93
CA GLU A 296 18.46 2.71 19.17
C GLU A 296 18.16 4.20 19.37
N GLN A 297 17.28 4.79 18.54
CA GLN A 297 16.85 6.19 18.70
C GLN A 297 16.09 6.39 20.02
N THR A 298 15.17 5.48 20.38
CA THR A 298 14.47 5.51 21.67
C THR A 298 15.46 5.39 22.83
N LYS A 299 16.44 4.50 22.76
CA LYS A 299 17.49 4.34 23.79
C LYS A 299 18.36 5.59 23.92
N ARG A 300 18.79 6.21 22.81
CA ARG A 300 19.53 7.49 22.84
C ARG A 300 18.71 8.60 23.48
N ALA A 301 17.43 8.73 23.12
CA ALA A 301 16.54 9.72 23.73
C ALA A 301 16.36 9.48 25.25
N GLN A 302 16.17 8.22 25.66
CA GLN A 302 16.09 7.84 27.08
C GLN A 302 17.38 8.15 27.84
N GLU A 303 18.54 7.77 27.31
CA GLU A 303 19.85 8.07 27.94
C GLU A 303 20.12 9.57 28.06
N MET A 304 19.74 10.37 27.05
CA MET A 304 19.86 11.83 27.12
C MET A 304 18.88 12.45 28.12
N SER A 305 17.64 11.97 28.17
CA SER A 305 16.64 12.44 29.15
C SER A 305 17.03 12.09 30.59
N GLY A 306 17.51 10.87 30.85
CA GLY A 306 17.97 10.43 32.17
C GLY A 306 19.22 11.19 32.63
N LYS A 307 20.18 11.47 31.73
CA LYS A 307 21.33 12.35 32.04
C LYS A 307 20.89 13.77 32.38
N ARG A 308 19.91 14.33 31.66
CA ARG A 308 19.36 15.66 31.95
C ARG A 308 18.63 15.69 33.29
N GLU A 309 17.85 14.65 33.60
CA GLU A 309 17.14 14.52 34.88
C GLU A 309 18.10 14.33 36.06
N GLU A 310 19.13 13.50 35.92
CA GLU A 310 20.13 13.30 36.96
C GLU A 310 20.94 14.58 37.22
N MET A 311 21.35 15.30 36.15
CA MET A 311 22.00 16.61 36.27
C MET A 311 21.09 17.61 36.98
N ARG A 312 19.81 17.69 36.60
CA ARG A 312 18.81 18.55 37.26
C ARG A 312 18.63 18.20 38.74
N ARG A 313 18.63 16.91 39.08
CA ARG A 313 18.56 16.42 40.46
C ARG A 313 19.80 16.79 41.28
N ARG A 314 21.00 16.75 40.69
CA ARG A 314 22.25 17.22 41.33
C ARG A 314 22.21 18.72 41.60
N VAL A 315 21.89 19.54 40.59
CA VAL A 315 21.77 21.01 40.72
C VAL A 315 20.72 21.41 41.77
N LEU A 316 19.56 20.75 41.80
CA LEU A 316 18.54 20.99 42.83
C LEU A 316 19.01 20.59 44.24
N GLY A 317 19.80 19.51 44.36
CA GLY A 317 20.43 19.12 45.63
C GLY A 317 21.47 20.13 46.11
N GLU A 318 22.32 20.61 45.20
CA GLU A 318 23.34 21.63 45.47
C GLU A 318 22.70 22.98 45.85
N ARG A 319 21.67 23.43 45.12
CA ARG A 319 20.89 24.63 45.47
C ARG A 319 20.18 24.49 46.83
N ARG A 320 19.62 23.31 47.16
CA ARG A 320 19.02 23.07 48.49
C ARG A 320 20.07 23.11 49.62
N ALA A 321 21.25 22.54 49.40
CA ALA A 321 22.35 22.59 50.36
C ALA A 321 22.95 24.01 50.50
N LEU A 322 22.93 24.80 49.43
CA LEU A 322 23.35 26.21 49.45
C LEU A 322 22.35 27.09 50.21
N ALA A 323 21.05 26.95 49.95
CA ALA A 323 20.01 27.64 50.70
C ALA A 323 20.09 27.31 52.20
N GLN A 324 20.23 26.03 52.59
CA GLN A 324 20.45 25.64 53.98
C GLN A 324 21.66 26.32 54.66
N ARG A 325 22.73 26.61 53.91
CA ARG A 325 23.89 27.37 54.42
C ARG A 325 23.59 28.85 54.58
N LEU A 326 22.90 29.45 53.61
CA LEU A 326 22.48 30.86 53.66
C LEU A 326 21.54 31.09 54.85
N ASN A 327 20.49 30.27 55.00
CA ASN A 327 19.53 30.32 56.12
C ASN A 327 20.21 30.18 57.50
N ALA A 328 21.37 29.52 57.59
CA ALA A 328 22.14 29.39 58.82
C ALA A 328 23.04 30.60 59.15
N THR A 329 23.20 31.55 58.21
CA THR A 329 24.04 32.76 58.37
C THR A 329 23.24 34.05 58.58
N VAL A 330 21.92 33.97 58.60
CA VAL A 330 21.01 35.12 58.60
C VAL A 330 21.06 35.89 59.92
N ARG A 331 20.87 37.21 59.84
CA ARG A 331 20.72 38.11 60.98
C ARG A 331 19.27 38.56 61.09
N SER A 332 18.71 38.49 62.29
CA SER A 332 17.38 39.04 62.58
C SER A 332 17.52 40.53 62.92
N GLU A 333 17.09 41.41 62.02
CA GLU A 333 17.03 42.86 62.24
C GLU A 333 15.56 43.29 62.43
N GLY A 334 15.29 44.09 63.47
CA GLY A 334 13.93 44.56 63.76
C GLY A 334 12.89 43.49 64.11
N GLY A 335 13.30 42.22 64.30
CA GLY A 335 12.39 41.09 64.54
C GLY A 335 11.89 40.41 63.26
N ARG A 336 12.43 40.76 62.09
CA ARG A 336 12.19 40.06 60.82
C ARG A 336 13.52 39.49 60.29
N GLN A 337 13.48 38.28 59.77
CA GLN A 337 14.69 37.55 59.37
C GLN A 337 14.96 37.77 57.88
N VAL A 338 15.77 38.78 57.55
CA VAL A 338 16.10 39.15 56.18
C VAL A 338 17.25 38.28 55.67
N HIS A 339 16.96 37.26 54.87
CA HIS A 339 17.94 36.29 54.37
C HIS A 339 18.92 36.93 53.39
N MET A 340 18.43 37.79 52.50
CA MET A 340 19.25 38.46 51.50
C MET A 340 18.61 39.76 51.01
N SER A 341 19.45 40.73 50.64
CA SER A 341 19.01 41.99 50.05
C SER A 341 20.02 42.47 49.01
N GLY A 342 19.56 43.15 47.96
CA GLY A 342 20.45 43.62 46.90
C GLY A 342 19.70 44.30 45.75
N TRP A 343 20.35 44.43 44.59
CA TRP A 343 19.70 44.90 43.37
C TRP A 343 19.33 43.73 42.47
N VAL A 344 18.16 43.81 41.84
CA VAL A 344 17.70 42.87 40.82
C VAL A 344 16.91 43.63 39.76
N THR A 345 16.99 43.20 38.51
CA THR A 345 16.22 43.80 37.42
C THR A 345 15.09 42.85 37.04
N VAL A 346 13.84 43.36 37.05
CA VAL A 346 12.62 42.55 36.93
C VAL A 346 11.81 43.01 35.72
N GLN A 347 11.36 42.05 34.93
CA GLN A 347 10.33 42.20 33.90
C GLN A 347 9.09 41.42 34.35
N ALA A 348 8.04 42.14 34.73
CA ALA A 348 6.81 41.56 35.26
C ALA A 348 5.78 41.33 34.14
N GLY A 349 5.52 40.05 33.82
CA GLY A 349 4.57 39.66 32.78
C GLY A 349 4.95 40.13 31.37
N GLN A 350 3.95 40.25 30.49
CA GLN A 350 4.14 40.70 29.09
C GLN A 350 4.63 42.15 28.92
N GLY A 351 4.85 42.90 30.00
CA GLY A 351 5.42 44.24 29.92
C GLY A 351 6.88 44.22 29.44
N ALA A 352 7.16 44.72 28.24
CA ALA A 352 8.50 44.74 27.63
C ALA A 352 9.54 45.67 28.30
N VAL A 353 9.30 46.10 29.55
CA VAL A 353 10.11 47.10 30.25
C VAL A 353 10.73 46.48 31.51
N TRP A 354 12.01 46.18 31.42
CA TRP A 354 12.88 45.83 32.54
C TRP A 354 12.97 46.98 33.55
N LYS A 355 12.73 46.69 34.83
CA LYS A 355 12.75 47.66 35.93
C LYS A 355 13.74 47.21 36.99
N ARG A 356 14.78 48.01 37.24
CA ARG A 356 15.71 47.79 38.36
C ARG A 356 15.00 48.10 39.68
N ARG A 357 15.15 47.19 40.64
CA ARG A 357 14.54 47.25 41.98
C ARG A 357 15.58 46.86 43.03
N TYR A 358 15.52 47.51 44.18
CA TYR A 358 16.19 46.99 45.37
C TYR A 358 15.26 45.93 45.98
N TYR A 359 15.77 44.77 46.37
CA TYR A 359 14.97 43.69 46.93
C TYR A 359 15.40 43.37 48.36
N GLN A 360 14.45 42.85 49.13
CA GLN A 360 14.71 42.11 50.37
C GLN A 360 13.93 40.79 50.29
N LEU A 361 14.57 39.71 50.75
CA LEU A 361 14.02 38.36 50.75
C LEU A 361 14.04 37.82 52.17
N ASP A 362 12.86 37.48 52.68
CA ASP A 362 12.65 36.89 54.00
C ASP A 362 12.06 35.46 53.85
N ASP A 363 11.75 34.79 54.97
CA ASP A 363 11.12 33.46 54.96
C ASP A 363 9.79 33.43 54.19
N ASP A 364 8.93 34.43 54.37
CA ASP A 364 7.57 34.44 53.81
C ASP A 364 7.45 35.10 52.42
N ALA A 365 8.30 36.07 52.09
CA ALA A 365 8.11 36.92 50.91
C ALA A 365 9.39 37.52 50.32
N LEU A 366 9.36 37.71 49.00
CA LEU A 366 10.24 38.61 48.26
C LEU A 366 9.56 39.99 48.15
N MET A 367 10.22 41.03 48.66
CA MET A 367 9.77 42.42 48.58
C MET A 367 10.63 43.21 47.60
N LEU A 368 10.00 44.03 46.76
CA LEU A 368 10.65 44.89 45.78
C LEU A 368 10.40 46.36 46.09
N PHE A 369 11.48 47.10 46.33
CA PHE A 369 11.54 48.52 46.64
C PHE A 369 12.12 49.32 45.47
N LYS A 370 11.95 50.64 45.54
CA LYS A 370 12.44 51.60 44.54
C LYS A 370 13.97 51.77 44.62
N ASN A 371 14.49 51.90 45.84
CA ASN A 371 15.88 52.10 46.22
C ASN A 371 16.10 51.54 47.64
N PRO A 372 17.34 51.40 48.15
CA PRO A 372 17.60 50.93 49.52
C PRO A 372 17.24 51.91 50.65
N GLU A 373 16.80 53.13 50.32
CA GLU A 373 16.47 54.17 51.31
C GLU A 373 14.96 54.18 51.63
N GLU A 374 14.10 53.91 50.65
CA GLU A 374 12.63 53.95 50.75
C GLU A 374 12.06 52.56 51.12
N LEU A 375 12.55 51.97 52.22
CA LEU A 375 12.17 50.63 52.70
C LEU A 375 10.82 50.57 53.45
N SER A 376 10.15 51.71 53.63
CA SER A 376 8.89 51.80 54.39
C SER A 376 7.66 51.27 53.64
N LEU A 377 7.71 51.20 52.30
CA LEU A 377 6.63 50.73 51.46
C LEU A 377 7.18 49.92 50.27
N PRO A 378 7.03 48.58 50.26
CA PRO A 378 7.39 47.78 49.10
C PRO A 378 6.45 48.13 47.93
N LEU A 379 7.02 48.40 46.76
CA LEU A 379 6.28 48.64 45.52
C LEU A 379 5.55 47.37 45.05
N GLU A 380 6.13 46.22 45.34
CA GLU A 380 5.50 44.92 45.09
C GLU A 380 6.00 43.90 46.11
N THR A 381 5.11 43.02 46.56
CA THR A 381 5.42 41.94 47.53
C THR A 381 4.91 40.63 46.96
N VAL A 382 5.75 39.59 47.00
CA VAL A 382 5.47 38.28 46.44
C VAL A 382 5.70 37.24 47.53
N ALA A 383 4.60 36.72 48.09
CA ALA A 383 4.66 35.63 49.06
C ALA A 383 5.25 34.37 48.39
N LEU A 384 6.25 33.74 49.00
CA LEU A 384 7.03 32.68 48.37
C LEU A 384 6.19 31.43 48.09
N ALA A 385 5.17 31.16 48.92
CA ALA A 385 4.16 30.12 48.70
C ALA A 385 3.30 30.32 47.42
N THR A 386 3.44 31.45 46.71
CA THR A 386 2.85 31.63 45.38
C THR A 386 3.77 31.23 44.22
N ILE A 387 5.06 31.00 44.48
CA ILE A 387 6.04 30.54 43.49
C ILE A 387 5.89 29.03 43.32
N ARG A 388 5.75 28.57 42.08
CA ARG A 388 5.68 27.14 41.76
C ARG A 388 7.02 26.59 41.31
N HIS A 389 7.69 27.29 40.41
CA HIS A 389 8.94 26.85 39.83
C HIS A 389 9.84 28.04 39.53
N ILE A 390 11.14 27.78 39.47
CA ILE A 390 12.14 28.73 39.01
C ILE A 390 12.85 28.08 37.84
N ARG A 391 12.95 28.83 36.75
CA ARG A 391 13.36 28.37 35.43
C ARG A 391 14.57 29.16 34.97
N GLU A 392 15.27 28.58 34.02
CA GLU A 392 16.35 29.23 33.29
C GLU A 392 16.04 29.09 31.80
N TRP A 393 16.77 29.80 30.93
CA TRP A 393 16.46 29.84 29.50
C TRP A 393 16.31 28.45 28.87
N GLN A 394 17.13 27.50 29.31
CA GLN A 394 17.13 26.07 28.94
C GLN A 394 15.83 25.31 29.27
N GLU A 395 14.96 25.85 30.14
CA GLU A 395 13.71 25.23 30.57
C GLU A 395 12.45 25.85 29.91
N GLY A 396 12.62 26.60 28.82
CA GLY A 396 11.51 27.13 28.00
C GLY A 396 11.39 28.65 27.99
N TYR A 397 12.45 29.37 28.37
CA TYR A 397 12.53 30.83 28.43
C TYR A 397 13.68 31.32 27.52
N GLU A 398 13.64 30.91 26.25
CA GLU A 398 14.72 31.08 25.27
C GLU A 398 15.08 32.57 25.07
N GLU A 399 14.12 33.49 25.27
CA GLU A 399 14.34 34.94 25.27
C GLU A 399 15.32 35.43 26.34
N LEU A 400 15.64 34.61 27.35
CA LEU A 400 16.60 34.92 28.42
C LEU A 400 18.02 34.40 28.15
N GLU A 401 18.26 33.68 27.05
CA GLU A 401 19.61 33.19 26.68
C GLU A 401 20.60 34.35 26.48
N GLY A 402 20.13 35.47 25.90
CA GLY A 402 20.93 36.68 25.69
C GLY A 402 21.14 37.55 26.95
N VAL A 403 20.58 37.17 28.10
CA VAL A 403 20.63 37.98 29.34
C VAL A 403 21.47 37.26 30.39
N SER A 404 22.66 37.79 30.68
CA SER A 404 23.55 37.27 31.72
C SER A 404 22.85 37.20 33.08
N HIS A 405 23.08 36.10 33.81
CA HIS A 405 22.56 35.87 35.17
C HIS A 405 21.02 35.98 35.28
N SER A 406 20.32 35.66 34.18
CA SER A 406 18.87 35.58 34.10
C SER A 406 18.29 34.31 34.73
N PHE A 407 17.03 34.41 35.15
CA PHE A 407 16.14 33.31 35.52
C PHE A 407 14.68 33.80 35.40
N ALA A 408 13.73 32.86 35.36
CA ALA A 408 12.30 33.16 35.38
C ALA A 408 11.60 32.53 36.59
N VAL A 409 10.57 33.20 37.10
CA VAL A 409 9.79 32.78 38.27
C VAL A 409 8.35 32.50 37.83
N GLU A 410 7.93 31.24 37.88
CA GLU A 410 6.58 30.78 37.54
C GLU A 410 5.67 30.81 38.78
N PHE A 411 4.52 31.47 38.70
CA PHE A 411 3.58 31.60 39.82
C PHE A 411 2.37 30.66 39.73
N GLY A 412 1.73 30.43 40.87
CA GLY A 412 0.38 29.88 40.95
C GLY A 412 -0.71 30.87 40.54
N GLY A 413 -1.96 30.41 40.53
CA GLY A 413 -3.14 31.26 40.34
C GLY A 413 -3.33 31.86 38.93
N GLY A 414 -2.49 31.51 37.94
CA GLY A 414 -2.58 32.04 36.58
C GLY A 414 -1.94 33.42 36.40
N ARG A 415 -1.16 33.91 37.37
CA ARG A 415 -0.32 35.09 37.21
C ARG A 415 0.80 34.79 36.22
N GLU A 416 1.09 35.73 35.31
CA GLU A 416 2.17 35.60 34.35
C GLU A 416 3.54 35.47 35.03
N ALA A 417 4.43 34.67 34.45
CA ALA A 417 5.78 34.50 34.93
C ALA A 417 6.56 35.83 34.91
N TRP A 418 7.57 35.93 35.78
CA TRP A 418 8.49 37.06 35.81
C TRP A 418 9.86 36.67 35.32
N SER A 419 10.44 37.47 34.44
CA SER A 419 11.84 37.35 34.06
C SER A 419 12.67 38.28 34.93
N MET A 420 13.77 37.77 35.48
CA MET A 420 14.62 38.46 36.44
C MET A 420 16.10 38.26 36.09
N PHE A 421 16.96 39.24 36.36
CA PHE A 421 18.40 39.04 36.35
C PHE A 421 19.09 39.80 37.48
N ALA A 422 20.17 39.21 38.00
CA ALA A 422 21.03 39.80 39.02
C ALA A 422 22.32 40.36 38.39
N ASP A 423 23.02 41.25 39.11
CA ASP A 423 24.26 41.85 38.61
C ASP A 423 25.45 40.87 38.59
N SER A 424 25.39 39.77 39.36
CA SER A 424 26.43 38.74 39.41
C SER A 424 25.86 37.31 39.39
N ALA A 425 26.71 36.35 39.00
CA ALA A 425 26.42 34.92 39.06
C ALA A 425 26.13 34.43 40.49
N GLN A 426 26.84 34.99 41.48
CA GLN A 426 26.71 34.60 42.89
C GLN A 426 25.35 35.03 43.45
N ASP A 427 24.94 36.27 43.18
CA ASP A 427 23.64 36.80 43.59
C ASP A 427 22.48 36.02 42.92
N LYS A 428 22.61 35.66 41.63
CA LYS A 428 21.66 34.76 40.97
C LYS A 428 21.54 33.44 41.71
N GLU A 429 22.64 32.71 41.93
CA GLU A 429 22.55 31.37 42.51
C GLU A 429 22.05 31.39 43.96
N TYR A 430 22.35 32.45 44.73
CA TYR A 430 21.81 32.61 46.08
C TYR A 430 20.31 32.93 46.05
N LEU A 431 19.87 33.84 45.16
CA LEU A 431 18.47 34.22 45.00
C LEU A 431 17.63 33.04 44.50
N VAL A 432 18.11 32.34 43.47
CA VAL A 432 17.46 31.14 42.93
C VAL A 432 17.44 30.01 43.96
N ALA A 433 18.49 29.80 44.78
CA ALA A 433 18.50 28.78 45.81
C ALA A 433 17.45 29.04 46.91
N LEU A 434 17.41 30.25 47.47
CA LEU A 434 16.47 30.64 48.53
C LEU A 434 15.01 30.62 48.06
N LEU A 435 14.74 31.14 46.86
CA LEU A 435 13.39 31.11 46.29
C LEU A 435 12.98 29.66 45.91
N SER A 436 13.90 28.82 45.42
CA SER A 436 13.62 27.41 45.06
C SER A 436 13.32 26.53 46.28
N GLN A 437 13.89 26.84 47.45
CA GLN A 437 13.58 26.11 48.68
C GLN A 437 12.10 26.21 49.04
N ASN A 438 11.52 27.39 48.88
CA ASN A 438 10.13 27.69 49.26
C ASN A 438 9.11 27.30 48.17
N ALA A 439 9.52 27.28 46.91
CA ALA A 439 8.72 26.75 45.79
C ALA A 439 8.58 25.20 45.78
N SER A 440 9.04 24.52 46.82
CA SER A 440 9.10 23.05 46.93
C SER A 440 8.39 22.50 48.17
N MET A 441 7.61 23.34 48.86
CA MET A 441 6.76 23.01 50.01
C MET A 441 5.28 23.17 49.66
#